data_AF-A0A450SMV1-F1
#
_entry.id   AF-A0A450SMV1-F1
#
_cell.length_a   1.000
_cell.length_b   1.000
_cell.length_c   1.000
_cell.angle_alpha   90.00
_cell.angle_beta   90.00
_cell.angle_gamma   90.00
#
_symmetry.space_group_name_H-M   'P 1'
#
loop_
_entity.id
_entity.type
_entity.pdbx_description
1 polymer ?
#
loop_
_entity_poly.entity_id
_entity_poly.type
_entity_poly.pdbx_seq_one_letter_code
_entity_poly.pdbx_strand_id
1 'polypeptide(L)'
;MVVGAKISDIHADAAGKVPLTGLTSPWNTMALWNLGKLAKTGFLTVSDGLLDDVLGGMEEVVTISLLQHIDPQNCLAKVLPVPYLHWVVDRMNAERKRLHEAKIKSKTSMFDYGVATPSNRNNKSSV
;
A
#
# COMPACT_ATOMS: atom_id res chain seq x y z
N MET A 1 -9.10 12.66 8.29
CA MET A 1 -9.82 11.51 7.72
C MET A 1 -9.36 10.24 8.38
N VAL A 2 -8.07 9.94 8.33
CA VAL A 2 -7.48 8.76 8.98
C VAL A 2 -6.27 9.20 9.80
N VAL A 3 -6.06 8.55 10.93
CA VAL A 3 -4.84 8.68 11.73
C VAL A 3 -4.29 7.28 11.94
N GLY A 4 -3.01 7.05 11.65
CA GLY A 4 -2.36 5.77 11.90
C GLY A 4 -1.07 5.90 12.68
N ALA A 5 -0.61 4.78 13.22
CA ALA A 5 0.66 4.71 13.92
C ALA A 5 1.84 4.58 12.94
N LYS A 6 2.93 5.28 13.23
CA LYS A 6 4.22 5.10 12.54
C LYS A 6 4.85 3.80 13.02
N ILE A 7 4.99 2.85 12.10
CA ILE A 7 5.40 1.47 12.40
C ILE A 7 6.93 1.28 12.35
N SER A 8 7.64 2.11 11.57
CA SER A 8 9.10 2.11 11.46
C SER A 8 9.60 3.50 11.07
N ASP A 9 10.90 3.77 11.17
CA ASP A 9 11.48 5.08 10.86
C ASP A 9 11.22 5.54 9.42
N ILE A 10 11.26 4.60 8.47
CA ILE A 10 10.99 4.82 7.05
C ILE A 10 9.49 4.89 6.69
N HIS A 11 8.58 4.57 7.62
CA HIS A 11 7.14 4.61 7.34
C HIS A 11 6.65 6.06 7.45
N ALA A 12 6.10 6.59 6.35
CA ALA A 12 5.58 7.96 6.25
C ALA A 12 6.60 8.97 6.81
N ASP A 13 7.82 8.91 6.30
CA ASP A 13 8.95 9.73 6.69
C ASP A 13 8.91 11.17 6.14
N ALA A 14 8.08 11.41 5.12
CA ALA A 14 7.83 12.73 4.54
C ALA A 14 6.40 13.22 4.79
N ALA A 15 6.26 14.52 5.03
CA ALA A 15 4.97 15.21 5.09
C ALA A 15 4.60 15.84 3.74
N GLY A 16 3.32 16.09 3.52
CA GLY A 16 2.81 16.78 2.33
C GLY A 16 2.21 15.82 1.29
N LYS A 17 2.17 16.26 0.02
CA LYS A 17 1.67 15.45 -1.10
C LYS A 17 2.78 14.51 -1.56
N VAL A 18 2.61 13.22 -1.30
CA VAL A 18 3.51 12.14 -1.74
C VAL A 18 2.71 11.06 -2.44
N PRO A 19 3.31 10.29 -3.37
CA PRO A 19 2.67 9.09 -3.90
C PRO A 19 2.27 8.18 -2.74
N LEU A 20 1.01 7.76 -2.73
CA LEU A 20 0.48 6.92 -1.68
C LEU A 20 0.75 5.45 -2.02
N THR A 21 1.47 4.77 -1.14
CA THR A 21 1.98 3.40 -1.30
C THR A 21 1.79 2.64 0.01
N GLY A 22 2.14 1.36 0.02
CA GLY A 22 2.21 0.60 1.27
C GLY A 22 3.20 1.16 2.29
N LEU A 23 4.16 2.04 1.93
CA LEU A 23 5.11 2.63 2.89
C LEU A 23 4.73 4.06 3.32
N THR A 24 3.93 4.75 2.52
CA THR A 24 3.57 6.17 2.73
C THR A 24 2.11 6.35 3.18
N SER A 25 1.35 5.27 3.28
CA SER A 25 -0.03 5.27 3.78
C SER A 25 -0.10 4.79 5.24
N PRO A 26 -1.01 5.33 6.06
CA PRO A 26 -1.32 4.75 7.37
C PRO A 26 -1.87 3.33 7.22
N TRP A 27 -1.22 2.35 7.85
CA TRP A 27 -1.63 0.95 7.80
C TRP A 27 -2.90 0.71 8.61
N ASN A 28 -3.87 -0.01 8.02
CA ASN A 28 -5.14 -0.34 8.65
C ASN A 28 -4.99 -1.02 10.02
N THR A 29 -3.97 -1.86 10.19
CA THR A 29 -3.68 -2.58 11.44
C THR A 29 -3.64 -1.66 12.66
N MET A 30 -3.24 -0.39 12.50
CA MET A 30 -3.15 0.59 13.59
C MET A 30 -3.73 1.95 13.16
N ALA A 31 -4.79 1.93 12.34
CA ALA A 31 -5.44 3.15 11.87
C ALA A 31 -6.81 3.36 12.52
N LEU A 32 -7.08 4.61 12.89
CA LEU A 32 -8.38 5.10 13.27
C LEU A 32 -8.97 5.94 12.15
N TRP A 33 -10.16 5.56 11.71
CA TRP A 33 -10.89 6.21 10.62
C TRP A 33 -12.02 7.08 11.14
N ASN A 34 -12.20 8.25 10.53
CA ASN A 34 -13.41 9.05 10.73
C ASN A 34 -14.53 8.46 9.85
N LEU A 35 -15.44 7.71 10.48
CA LEU A 35 -16.52 7.00 9.78
C LEU A 35 -17.46 7.92 9.00
N GLY A 36 -17.75 9.13 9.51
CA GLY A 36 -18.59 10.10 8.81
C GLY A 36 -17.98 10.60 7.49
N LYS A 37 -16.64 10.71 7.43
CA LYS A 37 -15.93 11.03 6.19
C LYS A 37 -15.82 9.82 5.28
N LEU A 38 -15.57 8.64 5.85
CA LEU A 38 -15.44 7.38 5.12
C LEU A 38 -16.74 6.95 4.42
N ALA A 39 -17.88 7.19 5.06
CA ALA A 39 -19.20 6.87 4.51
C ALA A 39 -19.50 7.61 3.18
N LYS A 40 -18.83 8.73 2.90
CA LYS A 40 -19.04 9.51 1.67
C LYS A 40 -18.68 8.75 0.39
N THR A 41 -17.80 7.75 0.48
CA THR A 41 -17.35 6.95 -0.67
C THR A 41 -17.95 5.55 -0.69
N GLY A 42 -18.87 5.24 0.24
CA GLY A 42 -19.45 3.90 0.36
C GLY A 42 -18.40 2.82 0.64
N PHE A 43 -17.29 3.18 1.31
CA PHE A 43 -16.15 2.29 1.51
C PHE A 43 -16.63 0.96 2.11
N LEU A 44 -16.34 -0.13 1.41
CA LEU A 44 -16.72 -1.47 1.84
C LEU A 44 -16.05 -1.73 3.19
N THR A 45 -16.86 -2.04 4.19
CA THR A 45 -16.38 -2.46 5.51
C THR A 45 -15.77 -3.87 5.48
N VAL A 46 -15.77 -4.51 4.31
CA VAL A 46 -15.28 -5.85 4.04
C VAL A 46 -14.03 -5.72 3.18
N SER A 47 -12.90 -6.15 3.73
CA SER A 47 -11.67 -6.32 2.98
C SER A 47 -11.70 -7.61 2.17
N ASP A 48 -10.85 -7.66 1.15
CA ASP A 48 -10.33 -8.83 0.40
C ASP A 48 -10.65 -10.25 0.92
N GLY A 49 -10.86 -11.19 0.00
CA GLY A 49 -11.01 -12.64 0.29
C GLY A 49 -12.44 -13.16 0.43
N LEU A 50 -13.47 -12.35 0.17
CA LEU A 50 -14.87 -12.80 0.11
C LEU A 50 -15.25 -13.40 -1.26
N LEU A 51 -14.61 -12.93 -2.34
CA LEU A 51 -14.89 -13.36 -3.71
C LEU A 51 -13.60 -13.91 -4.33
N ASP A 52 -13.69 -15.13 -4.88
CA ASP A 52 -12.60 -15.73 -5.65
C ASP A 52 -12.26 -14.85 -6.88
N ASP A 53 -10.99 -14.86 -7.30
CA ASP A 53 -10.44 -14.18 -8.49
C ASP A 53 -10.36 -12.63 -8.47
N VAL A 54 -10.73 -11.97 -7.37
CA VAL A 54 -10.45 -10.54 -7.20
C VAL A 54 -9.05 -10.37 -6.62
N LEU A 55 -8.13 -9.73 -7.36
CA LEU A 55 -6.77 -9.45 -6.88
C LEU A 55 -6.82 -8.43 -5.73
N GLY A 56 -6.37 -8.87 -4.55
CA GLY A 56 -6.23 -8.03 -3.37
C GLY A 56 -5.36 -6.79 -3.60
N GLY A 57 -5.91 -5.63 -3.28
CA GLY A 57 -5.23 -4.33 -3.34
C GLY A 57 -5.00 -3.74 -1.95
N MET A 58 -4.16 -2.70 -1.87
CA MET A 58 -4.08 -1.86 -0.67
C MET A 58 -5.30 -0.92 -0.66
N GLU A 59 -6.44 -1.41 -0.18
CA GLU A 59 -7.74 -0.71 -0.19
C GLU A 59 -7.68 0.66 0.51
N GLU A 60 -6.86 0.78 1.55
CA GLU A 60 -6.59 2.02 2.25
C GLU A 60 -5.96 3.07 1.33
N VAL A 61 -5.08 2.65 0.41
CA VAL A 61 -4.35 3.56 -0.47
C VAL A 61 -5.32 4.25 -1.44
N VAL A 62 -6.18 3.45 -2.08
CA VAL A 62 -7.18 3.94 -3.03
C VAL A 62 -8.18 4.85 -2.31
N THR A 63 -8.59 4.47 -1.12
CA THR A 63 -9.62 5.18 -0.35
C THR A 63 -9.14 6.52 0.18
N ILE A 64 -7.92 6.54 0.72
CA ILE A 64 -7.28 7.78 1.17
C ILE A 64 -7.13 8.73 -0.02
N SER A 65 -6.62 8.21 -1.15
CA SER A 65 -6.44 9.00 -2.37
C SER A 65 -7.76 9.58 -2.88
N LEU A 66 -8.81 8.77 -2.97
CA LEU A 66 -10.13 9.20 -3.46
C LEU A 66 -10.74 10.28 -2.54
N LEU A 67 -10.74 10.07 -1.23
CA LEU A 67 -11.29 11.03 -0.28
C LEU A 67 -10.49 12.35 -0.23
N GLN A 68 -9.16 12.27 -0.38
CA GLN A 68 -8.30 13.45 -0.51
C GLN A 68 -8.52 14.19 -1.84
N HIS A 69 -8.88 13.48 -2.90
CA HIS A 69 -9.23 14.08 -4.17
C HIS A 69 -10.57 14.83 -4.08
N ILE A 70 -11.58 14.22 -3.43
CA ILE A 70 -12.93 14.80 -3.27
C ILE A 70 -12.91 16.00 -2.31
N ASP A 71 -12.20 15.91 -1.18
CA ASP A 71 -12.21 16.93 -0.12
C ASP A 71 -10.79 17.14 0.46
N PRO A 72 -9.88 17.76 -0.31
CA PRO A 72 -8.46 17.85 0.05
C PRO A 72 -8.19 18.61 1.33
N GLN A 73 -9.07 19.53 1.72
CA GLN A 73 -8.90 20.36 2.91
C GLN A 73 -9.31 19.62 4.19
N ASN A 74 -10.32 18.75 4.12
CA ASN A 74 -10.84 18.08 5.32
C ASN A 74 -10.45 16.59 5.40
N CYS A 75 -10.03 15.97 4.31
CA CYS A 75 -9.70 14.55 4.26
C CYS A 75 -8.20 14.25 4.39
N LEU A 76 -7.55 14.82 5.40
CA LEU A 76 -6.12 14.57 5.64
C LEU A 76 -5.85 13.17 6.23
N ALA A 77 -4.74 12.56 5.83
CA ALA A 77 -4.15 11.39 6.48
C ALA A 77 -3.01 11.85 7.40
N LYS A 78 -2.94 11.30 8.60
CA LYS A 78 -1.88 11.61 9.58
C LYS A 78 -1.25 10.32 10.06
N VAL A 79 0.07 10.26 10.03
CA VAL A 79 0.84 9.16 10.63
C VAL A 79 1.63 9.75 11.78
N LEU A 80 1.51 9.15 12.97
CA LEU A 80 2.09 9.69 14.20
C LEU A 80 3.01 8.66 14.86
N PRO A 81 4.16 9.08 15.42
CA PRO A 81 4.94 8.20 16.28
C PRO A 81 4.12 7.83 17.52
N VAL A 82 4.08 6.55 17.85
CA VAL A 82 3.40 6.04 19.05
C VAL A 82 4.47 5.52 20.00
N PRO A 83 4.55 6.06 21.24
CA PRO A 83 5.49 5.55 22.24
C PRO A 83 5.32 4.04 22.44
N TYR A 84 6.43 3.34 22.64
CA TYR A 84 6.47 1.88 22.90
C TYR A 84 5.99 0.98 21.76
N LEU A 85 5.68 1.54 20.58
CA LEU A 85 5.38 0.73 19.40
C LEU A 85 6.68 0.32 18.71
N HIS A 86 6.94 -0.99 18.70
CA HIS A 86 8.12 -1.56 18.04
C HIS A 86 7.69 -2.63 17.04
N TRP A 87 7.91 -2.39 15.76
CA TRP A 87 7.66 -3.37 14.71
C TRP A 87 8.79 -4.39 14.64
N VAL A 88 8.55 -5.55 15.26
CA VAL A 88 9.55 -6.62 15.36
C VAL A 88 9.58 -7.42 14.07
N VAL A 89 10.60 -7.19 13.23
CA VAL A 89 10.85 -7.96 11.99
C VAL A 89 12.06 -8.87 12.08
N ASP A 90 12.91 -8.67 13.09
CA ASP A 90 14.18 -9.35 13.31
C ASP A 90 14.06 -10.66 14.10
N ARG A 91 12.95 -10.85 14.84
CA ARG A 91 12.71 -12.05 15.66
C ARG A 91 11.89 -13.14 14.96
N MET A 92 12.10 -13.32 13.66
CA MET A 92 11.47 -14.42 12.92
C MET A 92 12.23 -15.73 13.16
N ASN A 93 11.50 -16.83 13.39
CA ASN A 93 12.11 -18.16 13.36
C ASN A 93 12.57 -18.52 11.94
N ALA A 94 13.45 -19.52 11.82
CA ALA A 94 14.06 -19.90 10.54
C ALA A 94 13.01 -20.28 9.47
N GLU A 95 11.94 -20.96 9.87
CA GLU A 95 10.86 -21.35 8.97
C GLU A 95 10.10 -20.12 8.42
N ARG A 96 9.69 -19.20 9.29
CA ARG A 96 9.00 -17.95 8.92
C ARG A 96 9.87 -17.08 8.03
N LYS A 97 11.17 -16.99 8.32
CA LYS A 97 12.12 -16.26 7.49
C LYS A 97 12.19 -16.85 6.07
N ARG A 98 12.30 -18.18 5.95
CA ARG A 98 12.29 -18.87 4.64
C ARG A 98 11.01 -18.60 3.86
N LEU A 99 9.85 -18.68 4.51
CA LEU A 99 8.55 -18.39 3.88
C LEU A 99 8.44 -16.92 3.45
N HIS A 100 8.93 -15.99 4.27
CA HIS A 100 8.98 -14.57 3.94
C HIS A 100 9.84 -14.30 2.70
N GLU A 101 11.07 -14.82 2.67
CA GLU A 101 11.99 -14.67 1.54
C GLU A 101 11.40 -15.27 0.26
N ALA A 102 10.78 -16.45 0.33
CA ALA A 102 10.08 -17.05 -0.80
C ALA A 102 8.92 -16.18 -1.31
N LYS A 103 8.11 -15.62 -0.39
CA LYS A 103 7.00 -14.70 -0.70
C LYS A 103 7.48 -13.39 -1.32
N ILE A 104 8.62 -12.85 -0.90
CA ILE A 104 9.20 -11.64 -1.50
C ILE A 104 9.75 -11.97 -2.89
N LYS A 105 10.52 -13.06 -3.02
CA LYS A 105 11.12 -13.48 -4.28
C LYS A 105 10.07 -13.69 -5.38
N SER A 106 8.94 -14.33 -5.06
CA SER A 106 7.85 -14.55 -6.04
C SER A 106 7.22 -13.25 -6.54
N LYS A 107 7.21 -12.19 -5.72
CA LYS A 107 6.68 -10.86 -6.09
C LYS A 107 7.65 -10.08 -6.96
N THR A 108 8.95 -10.12 -6.64
CA THR A 108 9.98 -9.43 -7.43
C THR A 108 10.14 -10.08 -8.80
N SER A 109 10.12 -11.43 -8.87
CA SER A 109 10.19 -12.13 -10.15
C SER A 109 8.98 -11.85 -11.06
N MET A 110 7.78 -11.67 -10.49
CA MET A 110 6.59 -11.29 -11.26
C MET A 110 6.74 -9.88 -11.88
N PHE A 111 7.43 -8.97 -11.19
CA PHE A 111 7.70 -7.62 -11.68
C PHE A 111 8.60 -7.63 -12.93
N ASP A 112 9.60 -8.51 -12.96
CA ASP A 112 10.52 -8.66 -14.10
C ASP A 112 9.81 -9.21 -15.36
N TYR A 113 8.79 -10.05 -15.21
CA TYR A 113 7.98 -10.53 -16.34
C TYR A 113 7.00 -9.49 -16.90
N GLY A 114 6.62 -8.48 -16.11
CA GLY A 114 5.73 -7.39 -16.53
C GLY A 114 6.43 -6.29 -17.34
N VAL A 115 7.76 -6.23 -17.29
CA VAL A 115 8.59 -5.33 -18.10
C VAL A 115 9.09 -6.10 -19.34
N ALA A 116 8.15 -6.58 -20.15
CA ALA A 116 8.50 -7.05 -21.49
C ALA A 116 9.05 -5.86 -22.30
N THR A 117 10.32 -5.99 -22.65
CA THR A 117 11.15 -5.10 -23.48
C THR A 117 10.41 -4.42 -24.64
N PRO A 118 10.75 -3.16 -25.00
CA PRO A 118 10.20 -2.52 -26.20
C PRO A 118 10.52 -3.40 -27.41
N SER A 119 9.48 -3.84 -28.13
CA SER A 119 9.65 -4.56 -29.39
C SER A 119 10.42 -3.67 -30.36
N ASN A 120 11.60 -4.11 -30.75
CA ASN A 120 12.47 -3.44 -31.71
C ASN A 120 11.80 -3.47 -33.11
N ARG A 121 10.93 -2.49 -33.41
CA ARG A 121 10.41 -2.26 -34.76
C ARG A 121 11.45 -1.49 -35.57
N ASN A 122 12.48 -2.19 -36.04
CA ASN A 122 13.28 -1.75 -37.17
C ASN A 122 13.53 -2.95 -38.09
N ASN A 123 12.56 -3.24 -38.95
CA ASN A 123 12.88 -3.87 -40.22
C ASN A 123 11.80 -3.54 -41.27
N LYS A 124 11.96 -2.40 -41.93
CA LYS A 124 11.48 -2.16 -43.30
C LYS A 124 12.42 -1.16 -43.96
N SER A 125 13.28 -1.62 -44.88
CA SER A 125 13.62 -0.96 -46.17
C SER A 125 14.81 -1.67 -46.84
N SER A 126 14.48 -2.58 -47.76
CA SER A 126 15.27 -3.05 -48.92
C SER A 126 14.59 -4.35 -49.37
N VAL A 127 13.90 -4.48 -50.50
CA VAL A 127 14.01 -3.88 -51.84
C VAL A 127 12.60 -3.75 -52.42
#